data_AF-A0A383DZ98-F1
#
_entry.id   AF-A0A383DZ98-F1
#
_cell.length_a   1.000
_cell.length_b   1.000
_cell.length_c   1.000
_cell.angle_alpha   90.00
_cell.angle_beta   90.00
_cell.angle_gamma   90.00
#
_symmetry.space_group_name_H-M   'P 1'
#
loop_
_entity.id
_entity.type
_entity.pdbx_description
1 polymer ?
#
loop_
_entity_poly.entity_id
_entity_poly.type
_entity_poly.pdbx_seq_one_letter_code
_entity_poly.pdbx_strand_id
1 'polypeptide(L)'
;MGITATNTIPSSTPRQFGAIFDWDGVVIDSSSQHERSWEMLAEEIGKPLPENHFKQGFGKRNALIIPEILGWTKDLDEVERLGRRKEELYRELVKSDGLRALPGIRELLVELKA
;
A
#
# COMPACT_ATOMS: atom_id res chain seq x y z
N MET A 1 14.17 -62.62 22.43
CA MET A 1 14.44 -61.97 21.12
C MET A 1 13.66 -60.67 21.10
N GLY A 2 14.35 -59.53 21.18
CA GLY A 2 13.72 -58.20 21.22
C GLY A 2 13.40 -57.70 19.82
N ILE A 3 12.22 -57.12 19.66
CA ILE A 3 11.78 -56.46 18.42
C ILE A 3 12.18 -54.99 18.55
N THR A 4 13.26 -54.58 17.87
CA THR A 4 13.65 -53.19 17.74
C THR A 4 12.77 -52.54 16.69
N ALA A 5 11.77 -51.76 17.13
CA ALA A 5 11.01 -50.88 16.25
C ALA A 5 11.92 -49.74 15.78
N THR A 6 12.27 -49.72 14.50
CA THR A 6 12.98 -48.60 13.87
C THR A 6 12.02 -47.42 13.75
N ASN A 7 12.11 -46.51 14.73
CA ASN A 7 11.37 -45.26 14.74
C ASN A 7 11.95 -44.34 13.66
N THR A 8 11.48 -44.50 12.42
CA THR A 8 11.87 -43.65 11.30
C THR A 8 11.01 -42.39 11.38
N ILE A 9 11.55 -41.34 11.98
CA ILE A 9 10.92 -40.01 11.95
C ILE A 9 10.95 -39.57 10.47
N PRO A 10 9.80 -39.30 9.83
CA PRO A 10 9.80 -38.82 8.47
C PRO A 10 10.52 -37.47 8.46
N SER A 11 11.59 -37.39 7.65
CA SER A 11 12.27 -36.14 7.28
C SER A 11 11.22 -35.14 6.82
N SER A 12 10.92 -34.14 7.65
CA SER A 12 10.03 -33.05 7.27
C SER A 12 10.74 -32.26 6.18
N THR A 13 10.25 -32.38 4.95
CA THR A 13 10.64 -31.50 3.85
C THR A 13 10.51 -30.06 4.36
N PRO A 14 11.55 -29.19 4.23
CA PRO A 14 11.44 -27.80 4.64
C PRO A 14 10.19 -27.20 4.04
N ARG A 15 9.31 -26.66 4.88
CA ARG A 15 8.03 -26.12 4.45
C ARG A 15 8.34 -24.86 3.64
N GLN A 16 8.36 -24.97 2.32
CA GLN A 16 8.51 -23.83 1.43
C GLN A 16 7.31 -22.90 1.63
N PHE A 17 7.58 -21.65 1.98
CA PHE A 17 6.56 -20.62 2.06
C PHE A 17 7.04 -19.39 1.28
N GLY A 18 6.08 -18.60 0.81
CA GLY A 18 6.32 -17.31 0.19
C GLY A 18 5.64 -16.20 0.99
N ALA A 19 6.18 -15.00 0.91
CA ALA A 19 5.59 -13.80 1.49
C ALA A 19 5.24 -12.80 0.37
N ILE A 20 4.06 -12.21 0.43
CA ILE A 20 3.60 -11.13 -0.46
C ILE A 20 3.43 -9.88 0.39
N PHE A 21 4.05 -8.79 -0.03
CA PHE A 21 4.01 -7.51 0.67
C PHE A 21 3.18 -6.52 -0.12
N ASP A 22 2.34 -5.77 0.59
CA ASP A 22 1.85 -4.50 0.07
C ASP A 22 3.00 -3.48 0.04
N TRP A 23 2.83 -2.39 -0.71
CA TRP A 23 3.87 -1.39 -0.92
C TRP A 23 3.72 -0.21 0.05
N ASP A 24 2.64 0.55 -0.10
CA ASP A 24 2.40 1.79 0.64
C ASP A 24 2.03 1.49 2.11
N GLY A 25 2.77 2.05 3.06
CA GLY A 25 2.55 1.81 4.48
C GLY A 25 3.02 0.44 4.99
N VAL A 26 3.66 -0.37 4.13
CA VAL A 26 4.30 -1.65 4.52
C VAL A 26 5.78 -1.66 4.17
N VAL A 27 6.13 -1.41 2.91
CA VAL A 27 7.53 -1.33 2.48
C VAL A 27 8.07 0.10 2.58
N ILE A 28 7.25 1.07 2.18
CA ILE A 28 7.62 2.49 2.19
C ILE A 28 6.69 3.32 3.05
N ASP A 29 7.24 4.38 3.65
CA ASP A 29 6.46 5.45 4.26
C ASP A 29 6.12 6.49 3.19
N SER A 30 4.95 6.32 2.58
CA SER A 30 4.39 7.18 1.53
C SER A 30 3.11 7.91 1.94
N SER A 31 2.73 7.79 3.22
CA SER A 31 1.45 8.27 3.74
C SER A 31 1.26 9.77 3.52
N SER A 32 2.25 10.57 3.91
CA SER A 32 2.22 12.02 3.78
C SER A 32 2.11 12.52 2.33
N GLN A 33 2.78 11.85 1.39
CA GLN A 33 2.74 12.20 -0.03
C GLN A 33 1.36 11.86 -0.62
N HIS A 34 0.74 10.77 -0.17
CA HIS A 34 -0.62 10.45 -0.57
C HIS A 34 -1.64 11.46 -0.05
N GLU A 35 -1.59 11.83 1.23
CA GLU A 35 -2.47 12.83 1.82
C GLU A 35 -2.34 14.17 1.09
N ARG A 36 -1.11 14.66 0.95
CA ARG A 36 -0.84 15.93 0.26
C ARG A 36 -1.24 15.92 -1.21
N SER A 37 -1.12 14.79 -1.91
CA SER A 37 -1.58 14.69 -3.30
C SER A 37 -3.10 14.89 -3.44
N TRP A 38 -3.88 14.48 -2.44
CA TRP A 38 -5.32 14.75 -2.40
C TRP A 38 -5.63 16.20 -2.08
N GLU A 39 -4.90 16.80 -1.12
CA GLU A 39 -5.02 18.23 -0.77
C GLU A 39 -4.72 19.13 -1.97
N MET A 40 -3.62 18.87 -2.67
CA MET A 40 -3.25 19.59 -3.89
C MET A 40 -4.31 19.43 -4.98
N LEU A 41 -4.80 18.21 -5.21
CA LEU A 41 -5.85 18.00 -6.22
C LEU A 41 -7.15 18.73 -5.85
N ALA A 42 -7.54 18.69 -4.57
CA ALA A 42 -8.73 19.35 -4.07
C ALA A 42 -8.67 20.87 -4.29
N GLU A 43 -7.50 21.46 -4.04
CA GLU A 43 -7.21 22.87 -4.32
C GLU A 43 -7.27 23.16 -5.83
N GLU A 44 -6.63 22.34 -6.67
CA GLU A 44 -6.63 22.50 -8.13
C GLU A 44 -8.05 22.53 -8.74
N ILE A 45 -8.96 21.71 -8.21
CA ILE A 45 -10.34 21.59 -8.75
C ILE A 45 -11.38 22.38 -7.94
N GLY A 46 -10.96 23.08 -6.88
CA GLY A 46 -11.84 23.85 -6.00
C GLY A 46 -12.90 23.00 -5.29
N LYS A 47 -12.57 21.77 -4.90
CA LYS A 47 -13.49 20.86 -4.18
C LYS A 47 -13.09 20.73 -2.71
N PRO A 48 -14.06 20.64 -1.78
CA PRO A 48 -13.74 20.42 -0.38
C PRO A 48 -13.23 18.99 -0.14
N LEU A 49 -12.41 18.83 0.90
CA LEU A 49 -12.03 17.53 1.45
C LEU A 49 -12.81 17.26 2.74
N PRO A 50 -13.48 16.10 2.86
CA PRO A 50 -14.10 15.70 4.11
C PRO A 50 -13.09 15.53 5.24
N GLU A 51 -13.54 15.73 6.48
CA GLU A 51 -12.75 15.38 7.64
C GLU A 51 -12.39 13.89 7.64
N ASN A 52 -11.16 13.57 8.04
CA ASN A 52 -10.63 12.20 8.05
C ASN A 52 -10.69 11.48 6.69
N HIS A 53 -10.85 12.18 5.55
CA HIS A 53 -10.89 11.55 4.23
C HIS A 53 -9.67 10.64 3.99
N PHE A 54 -8.49 11.08 4.44
CA PHE A 54 -7.25 10.33 4.28
C PHE A 54 -7.29 9.01 5.05
N LYS A 55 -7.61 9.03 6.34
CA LYS A 55 -7.74 7.81 7.16
C LYS A 55 -8.77 6.83 6.61
N GLN A 56 -9.85 7.34 6.03
CA GLN A 56 -10.90 6.50 5.43
C GLN A 56 -10.49 5.91 4.08
N GLY A 57 -9.62 6.60 3.35
CA GLY A 57 -9.24 6.28 1.97
C GLY A 57 -7.88 5.62 1.80
N PHE A 58 -6.95 5.76 2.75
CA PHE A 58 -5.58 5.27 2.60
C PHE A 58 -5.55 3.75 2.35
N GLY A 59 -4.76 3.33 1.35
CA GLY A 59 -4.69 1.94 0.87
C GLY A 59 -5.85 1.52 -0.07
N LYS A 60 -6.84 2.38 -0.34
CA LYS A 60 -7.93 2.09 -1.28
C LYS A 60 -7.64 2.65 -2.67
N ARG A 61 -8.37 2.12 -3.66
CA ARG A 61 -8.28 2.60 -5.05
C ARG A 61 -8.96 3.96 -5.21
N ASN A 62 -8.38 4.82 -6.05
CA ASN A 62 -8.96 6.13 -6.40
C ASN A 62 -10.41 6.03 -6.90
N ALA A 63 -10.72 4.95 -7.64
CA ALA A 63 -12.07 4.66 -8.15
C ALA A 63 -13.12 4.43 -7.06
N LEU A 64 -12.70 4.11 -5.83
CA LEU A 64 -13.58 4.04 -4.66
C LEU A 64 -13.52 5.35 -3.88
N ILE A 65 -12.31 5.88 -3.64
CA ILE A 65 -12.10 7.09 -2.84
C ILE A 65 -12.89 8.28 -3.39
N ILE A 66 -12.77 8.56 -4.69
CA ILE A 66 -13.37 9.75 -5.31
C ILE A 66 -14.91 9.77 -5.19
N PRO A 67 -15.64 8.72 -5.60
CA PRO A 67 -17.10 8.72 -5.50
C PRO A 67 -17.63 8.50 -4.07
N GLU A 68 -17.01 7.59 -3.30
CA GLU A 68 -17.62 7.11 -2.05
C GLU A 68 -17.11 7.83 -0.79
N ILE A 69 -15.89 8.38 -0.83
CA ILE A 69 -15.29 9.06 0.33
C ILE A 69 -15.28 10.56 0.11
N LEU A 70 -14.75 11.03 -1.04
CA LEU A 70 -14.65 12.45 -1.34
C LEU A 70 -15.97 13.04 -1.85
N GLY A 71 -16.81 12.21 -2.47
CA GLY A 71 -18.09 12.63 -3.03
C GLY A 71 -17.95 13.64 -4.18
N TRP A 72 -16.80 13.66 -4.87
CA TRP A 72 -16.52 14.69 -5.88
C TRP A 72 -17.28 14.49 -7.18
N THR A 73 -17.44 13.23 -7.60
CA THR A 73 -18.17 12.80 -8.79
C THR A 73 -18.48 11.30 -8.74
N LYS A 74 -19.49 10.84 -9.50
CA LYS A 74 -19.76 9.42 -9.78
C LYS A 74 -19.59 9.06 -11.26
N ASP A 75 -19.26 10.05 -12.09
CA ASP A 75 -18.94 9.84 -13.50
C ASP A 75 -17.60 9.12 -13.63
N LEU A 76 -17.60 7.96 -14.29
CA LEU A 76 -16.44 7.07 -14.37
C LEU A 76 -15.26 7.72 -15.12
N ASP A 77 -15.54 8.48 -16.17
CA ASP A 77 -14.50 9.14 -16.97
C ASP A 77 -13.80 10.23 -16.15
N GLU A 78 -14.59 10.97 -15.37
CA GLU A 78 -14.07 12.00 -14.47
C GLU A 78 -13.32 11.39 -13.27
N VAL A 79 -13.82 10.28 -12.72
CA VAL A 79 -13.11 9.52 -11.67
C VAL A 79 -11.74 9.05 -12.17
N GLU A 80 -11.65 8.53 -13.40
CA GLU A 80 -10.38 8.13 -13.98
C GLU A 80 -9.45 9.32 -14.20
N ARG A 81 -9.98 10.41 -14.77
CA ARG A 81 -9.20 11.63 -15.03
C ARG A 81 -8.61 12.21 -13.74
N LEU A 82 -9.43 12.36 -12.70
CA LEU A 82 -9.01 12.86 -11.39
C LEU A 82 -8.07 11.90 -10.70
N GLY A 83 -8.34 10.59 -10.78
CA GLY A 83 -7.46 9.56 -10.26
C GLY A 83 -6.07 9.62 -10.88
N ARG A 84 -5.98 9.78 -12.21
CA ARG A 84 -4.69 9.95 -12.91
C ARG A 84 -3.98 11.21 -12.47
N ARG A 85 -4.68 12.34 -12.36
CA ARG A 85 -4.09 13.62 -11.92
C ARG A 85 -3.54 13.53 -10.50
N LYS A 86 -4.28 12.91 -9.58
CA LYS A 86 -3.79 12.62 -8.22
C LYS A 86 -2.48 11.84 -8.26
N GLU A 87 -2.41 10.78 -9.07
CA GLU A 87 -1.18 9.96 -9.16
C GLU A 87 0.01 10.72 -9.76
N GLU A 88 -0.22 11.70 -10.63
CA GLU A 88 0.83 12.60 -11.12
C GLU A 88 1.38 13.47 -9.99
N LEU A 89 0.50 14.13 -9.22
CA LEU A 89 0.86 14.93 -8.06
C LEU A 89 1.61 14.11 -7.01
N TYR A 90 1.15 12.89 -6.73
CA TYR A 90 1.85 11.94 -5.86
C TYR A 90 3.28 11.66 -6.35
N ARG A 91 3.46 11.37 -7.65
CA ARG A 91 4.80 11.11 -8.21
C ARG A 91 5.70 12.34 -8.17
N GLU A 92 5.15 13.54 -8.33
CA GLU A 92 5.89 14.80 -8.19
C GLU A 92 6.39 14.98 -6.75
N LEU A 93 5.51 14.77 -5.76
CA LEU A 93 5.85 14.80 -4.33
C LEU A 93 6.90 13.75 -3.96
N VAL A 94 6.75 12.53 -4.46
CA VAL A 94 7.73 11.46 -4.25
C VAL A 94 9.11 11.83 -4.80
N LYS A 95 9.17 12.49 -5.96
CA LYS A 95 10.44 12.96 -6.54
C LYS A 95 11.06 14.10 -5.75
N SER A 96 10.27 15.02 -5.20
CA SER A 96 10.77 16.15 -4.42
C SER A 96 11.18 15.76 -3.00
N ASP A 97 10.34 14.97 -2.33
CA ASP A 97 10.45 14.68 -0.90
C ASP A 97 11.32 13.42 -0.65
N GLY A 98 11.45 12.57 -1.67
CA GLY A 98 12.09 11.27 -1.57
C GLY A 98 11.19 10.21 -0.94
N LEU A 99 11.66 8.96 -0.98
CA LEU A 99 11.01 7.81 -0.35
C LEU A 99 11.87 7.26 0.78
N ARG A 100 11.21 6.84 1.85
CA ARG A 100 11.84 6.18 2.99
C ARG A 100 11.25 4.78 3.15
N ALA A 101 12.13 3.79 3.30
CA ALA A 101 11.70 2.46 3.70
C ALA A 101 11.19 2.49 5.15
N LEU A 102 10.16 1.70 5.45
CA LEU A 102 9.70 1.57 6.83
C LEU A 102 10.73 0.80 7.68
N PRO A 103 10.88 1.15 8.98
CA PRO A 103 11.82 0.46 9.86
C PRO A 103 11.55 -1.04 9.91
N GLY A 104 12.60 -1.86 9.76
CA GLY A 104 12.51 -3.32 9.86
C GLY A 104 12.23 -4.05 8.54
N ILE A 105 11.79 -3.37 7.47
CA ILE A 105 11.47 -4.08 6.21
C ILE A 105 12.71 -4.70 5.58
N ARG A 106 13.86 -4.03 5.68
CA ARG A 106 15.10 -4.54 5.09
C ARG A 106 15.57 -5.79 5.80
N GLU A 107 15.52 -5.77 7.14
CA GLU A 107 15.89 -6.88 8.01
C GLU A 107 14.96 -8.07 7.74
N LEU A 108 13.65 -7.83 7.70
CA LEU A 108 12.65 -8.86 7.40
C LEU A 108 12.88 -9.52 6.03
N LEU A 109 13.15 -8.73 4.98
CA LEU A 109 13.40 -9.28 3.64
C LEU A 109 14.70 -10.11 3.58
N VAL A 110 15.71 -9.77 4.37
CA VAL A 110 16.95 -10.56 4.49
C VAL A 110 16.67 -11.88 5.18
N GLU A 111 15.90 -11.87 6.26
CA GLU A 111 15.54 -13.09 7.01
C GLU A 111 14.66 -14.04 6.20
N LEU A 112 13.73 -13.52 5.41
CA LEU A 112 12.84 -14.34 4.57
C LEU A 112 13.53 -14.99 3.36
N LYS A 113 14.71 -14.49 2.98
CA LYS A 113 15.51 -15.05 1.89
C LYS A 113 16.41 -16.21 2.36
N ALA A 114 16.73 -16.26 3.65
CA ALA A 114 17.66 -17.23 4.24
C ALA A 114 17.04 -18.64 4.34
#